data_AF-G9WNT9-F1
#
_entry.id   AF-G9WNT9-F1
#
_cell.length_a   1.000
_cell.length_b   1.000
_cell.length_c   1.000
_cell.angle_alpha   90.00
_cell.angle_beta   90.00
_cell.angle_gamma   90.00
#
_symmetry.space_group_name_H-M   'P 1'
#
loop_
_entity.id
_entity.type
_entity.pdbx_description
1 polymer ?
#
loop_
_entity_poly.entity_id
_entity_poly.type
_entity_poly.pdbx_seq_one_letter_code
_entity_poly.pdbx_strand_id
1 'polypeptide(L)'
;MSLMDIIFGESEEGSPLSEEEMILKPVRVLGVTGEKITTVSIGESLDIVQEKEEGLIRLVQRNERNEEIRSLMSCPYPQNADARKELVDMMTSVKLDIANAYLTGRECIRIPRSKYELFIYMRRRPTIPIDMNKLSRELSSGEARENVGMFRSFMEKNPRLNIYASVDSLAMDTAYRILKQEFKALSNVRFIPLDNPKKKEISWDDPRIQESLRYTPNVASIGLGISGGEKPQYGLELLNEDITSVVMKASLLGHHSCNIRECMIDAQAVGHAKAMWELGTKRGKSPEFIQKTIEDLAFEDACYRISESSARAIIEHARQRGFCEGEDIGLIRVPVLDRFLLLNLFRQADDGFLVYEESKGFQYYKDVTGKLVIQFGWTKDGFWYIAPPDKGEREIRADAAQVMLEGKYLKALQKILKSNRNRSVSGAFAKLREFIESYQKLGMGLNEQQECIRTARDYFEGEDMEEIMMVIEEILSTHSLYENFGF
;
A
#
# COMPACT_ATOMS: atom_id res chain seq x y z
N MET A 1 -45.73 -19.17 -7.88
CA MET A 1 -44.26 -19.21 -7.95
C MET A 1 -43.89 -20.16 -9.08
N SER A 2 -43.20 -19.65 -10.11
CA SER A 2 -42.84 -20.41 -11.30
C SER A 2 -41.48 -21.09 -11.11
N LEU A 3 -41.31 -22.31 -11.64
CA LEU A 3 -40.07 -23.10 -11.56
C LEU A 3 -38.87 -22.46 -12.29
N MET A 4 -39.09 -21.40 -13.07
CA MET A 4 -38.04 -20.68 -13.81
C MET A 4 -37.19 -19.75 -12.93
N ASP A 5 -37.72 -19.30 -11.79
CA ASP A 5 -37.01 -18.35 -10.89
C ASP A 5 -35.96 -19.04 -9.99
N ILE A 6 -35.91 -20.39 -9.99
CA ILE A 6 -34.97 -21.18 -9.17
C ILE A 6 -33.69 -21.55 -9.95
N ILE A 7 -33.71 -21.48 -11.28
CA ILE A 7 -32.64 -22.07 -12.13
C ILE A 7 -31.67 -21.02 -12.68
N PHE A 8 -32.10 -19.76 -12.83
CA PHE A 8 -31.24 -18.69 -13.33
C PHE A 8 -31.02 -17.65 -12.23
N GLY A 9 -30.02 -17.90 -11.40
CA GLY A 9 -29.52 -16.92 -10.43
C GLY A 9 -29.06 -15.66 -11.16
N GLU A 10 -29.66 -14.53 -10.80
CA GLU A 10 -29.22 -13.22 -11.25
C GLU A 10 -27.79 -12.96 -10.79
N SER A 11 -27.02 -12.45 -11.74
CA SER A 11 -25.62 -12.07 -11.69
C SER A 11 -25.33 -11.00 -10.65
N GLU A 12 -24.26 -11.20 -9.88
CA GLU A 12 -23.58 -10.18 -9.09
C GLU A 12 -23.04 -9.07 -10.01
N GLU A 13 -23.81 -8.00 -10.18
CA GLU A 13 -23.27 -6.68 -10.53
C GLU A 13 -23.66 -5.70 -9.43
N GLY A 14 -22.62 -5.17 -8.79
CA GLY A 14 -22.73 -4.22 -7.70
C GLY A 14 -23.48 -2.96 -8.11
N SER A 15 -24.54 -2.68 -7.35
CA SER A 15 -25.06 -1.34 -7.16
C SER A 15 -24.77 -0.89 -5.71
N PRO A 16 -24.57 0.42 -5.49
CA PRO A 16 -23.91 0.95 -4.31
C PRO A 16 -24.81 0.89 -3.07
N LEU A 17 -24.27 0.33 -1.98
CA LEU A 17 -24.64 0.53 -0.58
C LEU A 17 -26.15 0.71 -0.31
N SER A 18 -26.88 -0.39 -0.16
CA SER A 18 -28.21 -0.35 0.47
C SER A 18 -28.08 0.18 1.90
N GLU A 19 -28.77 1.27 2.20
CA GLU A 19 -28.99 1.86 3.53
C GLU A 19 -29.82 0.95 4.47
N GLU A 20 -29.71 -0.37 4.36
CA GLU A 20 -30.43 -1.30 5.21
C GLU A 20 -29.57 -1.77 6.39
N GLU A 21 -29.97 -1.26 7.56
CA GLU A 21 -29.74 -1.79 8.90
C GLU A 21 -28.32 -1.64 9.51
N MET A 22 -27.85 -0.39 9.65
CA MET A 22 -27.11 -0.05 10.87
C MET A 22 -28.08 -0.14 12.05
N ILE A 23 -28.21 -1.32 12.67
CA ILE A 23 -28.86 -1.47 13.97
C ILE A 23 -28.03 -0.63 14.95
N LEU A 24 -28.49 0.60 15.23
CA LEU A 24 -27.86 1.52 16.17
C LEU A 24 -27.89 0.89 17.57
N LYS A 25 -26.78 0.27 17.95
CA LYS A 25 -26.63 -0.37 19.25
C LYS A 25 -26.50 0.70 20.34
N PRO A 26 -27.10 0.48 21.52
CA PRO A 26 -26.97 1.41 22.63
C PRO A 26 -25.51 1.51 23.09
N VAL A 27 -25.05 2.73 23.36
CA VAL A 27 -23.66 3.01 23.78
C VAL A 27 -23.59 3.14 25.29
N ARG A 28 -22.67 2.42 25.95
CA ARG A 28 -22.40 2.62 27.38
C ARG A 28 -21.52 3.85 27.58
N VAL A 29 -21.99 4.82 28.34
CA VAL A 29 -21.20 5.99 28.74
C VAL A 29 -20.53 5.68 30.07
N LEU A 30 -19.19 5.77 30.09
CA LEU A 30 -18.34 5.43 31.22
C LEU A 30 -17.60 6.68 31.72
N GLY A 31 -17.29 6.71 33.02
CA GLY A 31 -16.38 7.69 33.59
C GLY A 31 -14.91 7.37 33.22
N VAL A 32 -14.02 8.30 33.55
CA VAL A 32 -12.56 8.16 33.26
C VAL A 32 -11.97 6.89 33.91
N THR A 33 -12.46 6.51 35.09
CA THR A 33 -12.07 5.28 35.83
C THR A 33 -12.63 4.00 35.22
N GLY A 34 -13.52 4.08 34.23
CA GLY A 34 -14.20 2.95 33.62
C GLY A 34 -15.54 2.57 34.26
N GLU A 35 -15.95 3.24 35.34
CA GLU A 35 -17.26 3.06 35.96
C GLU A 35 -18.41 3.44 35.02
N LYS A 36 -19.49 2.66 35.01
CA LYS A 36 -20.66 2.95 34.16
C LYS A 36 -21.41 4.18 34.70
N ILE A 37 -21.58 5.19 33.86
CA ILE A 37 -22.42 6.36 34.14
C ILE A 37 -23.86 6.05 33.72
N THR A 38 -24.03 5.68 32.45
CA THR A 38 -25.35 5.40 31.85
C THR A 38 -25.22 4.56 30.57
N THR A 39 -26.34 4.33 29.90
CA THR A 39 -26.42 3.81 28.53
C THR A 39 -27.27 4.78 27.71
N VAL A 40 -26.77 5.17 26.54
CA VAL A 40 -27.47 6.03 25.58
C VAL A 40 -28.07 5.15 24.50
N SER A 41 -29.39 5.22 24.36
CA SER A 41 -30.21 4.39 23.47
C SER A 41 -30.88 5.20 22.37
N ILE A 42 -31.51 4.51 21.40
CA ILE A 42 -32.38 5.13 20.39
C ILE A 42 -33.43 6.03 21.09
N GLY A 43 -33.60 7.25 20.59
CA GLY A 43 -34.60 8.21 21.06
C GLY A 43 -34.16 9.14 22.20
N GLU A 44 -33.02 8.88 22.83
CA GLU A 44 -32.48 9.74 23.90
C GLU A 44 -31.63 10.87 23.33
N SER A 45 -31.73 12.07 23.94
CA SER A 45 -30.96 13.25 23.54
C SER A 45 -29.98 13.67 24.63
N LEU A 46 -28.98 14.46 24.23
CA LEU A 46 -27.98 15.02 25.14
C LEU A 46 -28.05 16.54 25.08
N ASP A 47 -28.06 17.22 26.22
CA ASP A 47 -28.12 18.68 26.28
C ASP A 47 -27.17 19.28 27.32
N ILE A 48 -26.78 20.52 27.08
CA ILE A 48 -25.96 21.30 28.01
C ILE A 48 -26.87 22.30 28.70
N VAL A 49 -27.02 22.16 30.01
CA VAL A 49 -27.86 23.02 30.85
C VAL A 49 -26.95 23.97 31.64
N GLN A 50 -27.29 25.26 31.63
CA GLN A 50 -26.57 26.30 32.37
C GLN A 50 -27.42 26.76 33.55
N GLU A 51 -27.08 26.32 34.76
CA GLU A 51 -27.80 26.60 36.00
C GLU A 51 -27.05 27.67 36.80
N LYS A 52 -27.27 28.92 36.40
CA LYS A 52 -26.59 30.06 37.01
C LYS A 52 -26.85 30.17 38.52
N GLU A 53 -28.06 29.83 38.97
CA GLU A 53 -28.46 29.91 40.38
C GLU A 53 -27.82 28.81 41.24
N GLU A 54 -27.64 27.62 40.67
CA GLU A 54 -26.96 26.50 41.34
C GLU A 54 -25.43 26.55 41.17
N GLY A 55 -24.94 27.49 40.35
CA GLY A 55 -23.52 27.66 40.09
C GLY A 55 -22.91 26.52 39.27
N LEU A 56 -23.68 25.86 38.41
CA LEU A 56 -23.25 24.71 37.61
C LEU A 56 -23.55 24.84 36.11
N ILE A 57 -22.73 24.16 35.29
CA ILE A 57 -23.03 23.83 33.90
C ILE A 57 -22.93 22.31 33.77
N ARG A 58 -23.98 21.67 33.26
CA ARG A 58 -24.13 20.20 33.24
C ARG A 58 -24.38 19.70 31.83
N LEU A 59 -23.78 18.55 31.49
CA LEU A 59 -24.15 17.77 30.31
C LEU A 59 -25.13 16.70 30.81
N VAL A 60 -26.34 16.69 30.29
CA VAL A 60 -27.43 15.83 30.76
C VAL A 60 -27.96 14.97 29.63
N GLN A 61 -28.45 13.78 30.00
CA GLN A 61 -29.18 12.87 29.13
C GLN A 61 -30.67 13.07 29.35
N ARG A 62 -31.44 13.15 28.26
CA ARG A 62 -32.89 13.30 28.27
C ARG A 62 -33.58 12.18 27.51
N ASN A 63 -34.77 11.78 27.97
CA ASN A 63 -35.60 10.79 27.29
C ASN A 63 -36.32 11.40 26.08
N GLU A 64 -37.09 10.58 25.36
CA GLU A 64 -37.93 11.01 24.22
C GLU A 64 -38.97 12.10 24.59
N ARG A 65 -39.34 12.18 25.87
CA ARG A 65 -40.26 13.20 26.42
C ARG A 65 -39.54 14.47 26.86
N ASN A 66 -38.24 14.58 26.58
CA ASN A 66 -37.39 15.70 26.94
C ASN A 66 -37.20 15.89 28.47
N GLU A 67 -37.43 14.85 29.26
CA GLU A 67 -37.21 14.84 30.70
C GLU A 67 -35.77 14.43 31.01
N GLU A 68 -35.13 15.08 31.98
CA GLU A 68 -33.77 14.74 32.41
C GLU A 68 -33.74 13.37 33.10
N ILE A 69 -32.95 12.45 32.53
CA ILE A 69 -32.72 11.10 33.09
C ILE A 69 -31.51 11.12 34.03
N ARG A 70 -30.40 11.73 33.57
CA ARG A 70 -29.10 11.64 34.26
C ARG A 70 -28.20 12.81 33.89
N SER A 71 -27.45 13.31 34.87
CA SER A 71 -26.27 14.14 34.61
C SER A 71 -25.06 13.26 34.26
N LEU A 72 -24.45 13.54 33.12
CA LEU A 72 -23.25 12.85 32.62
C LEU A 72 -21.97 13.51 33.14
N MET A 73 -21.97 14.83 33.22
CA MET A 73 -20.88 15.69 33.68
C MET A 73 -21.46 16.92 34.38
N SER A 74 -20.75 17.42 35.40
CA SER A 74 -21.05 18.70 36.04
C SER A 74 -19.77 19.52 36.27
N CYS A 75 -19.82 20.80 35.90
CA CYS A 75 -18.71 21.74 36.03
C CYS A 75 -19.17 23.01 36.76
N PRO A 76 -18.32 23.63 37.60
CA PRO A 76 -18.64 24.92 38.22
C PRO A 76 -18.88 26.01 37.18
N TYR A 77 -19.92 26.83 37.37
CA TYR A 77 -20.31 27.92 36.48
C TYR A 77 -19.30 29.07 36.51
N PRO A 78 -18.59 29.37 35.41
CA PRO A 78 -17.64 30.47 35.37
C PRO A 78 -18.32 31.85 35.46
N GLN A 79 -17.76 32.74 36.28
CA GLN A 79 -18.24 34.12 36.38
C GLN A 79 -17.90 34.95 35.13
N ASN A 80 -16.77 34.65 34.49
CA ASN A 80 -16.34 35.28 33.22
C ASN A 80 -17.10 34.66 32.03
N ALA A 81 -17.65 35.50 31.13
CA ALA A 81 -18.38 35.08 29.93
C ALA A 81 -17.54 34.29 28.93
N ASP A 82 -16.28 34.67 28.72
CA ASP A 82 -15.37 33.96 27.81
C ASP A 82 -15.06 32.56 28.33
N ALA A 83 -14.81 32.44 29.65
CA ALA A 83 -14.60 31.15 30.30
C ALA A 83 -15.87 30.27 30.28
N ARG A 84 -17.07 30.87 30.31
CA ARG A 84 -18.33 30.12 30.11
C ARG A 84 -18.43 29.57 28.70
N LYS A 85 -18.15 30.40 27.70
CA LYS A 85 -18.18 30.00 26.30
C LYS A 85 -17.20 28.86 26.05
N GLU A 86 -15.95 29.01 26.49
CA GLU A 86 -14.93 27.96 26.41
C GLU A 86 -15.42 26.64 27.04
N LEU A 87 -16.01 26.71 28.24
CA LEU A 87 -16.53 25.52 28.93
C LEU A 87 -17.69 24.85 28.16
N VAL A 88 -18.63 25.64 27.63
CA VAL A 88 -19.76 25.13 26.82
C VAL A 88 -19.26 24.51 25.51
N ASP A 89 -18.29 25.12 24.85
CA ASP A 89 -17.69 24.60 23.62
C ASP A 89 -16.98 23.26 23.87
N MET A 90 -16.25 23.14 24.99
CA MET A 90 -15.63 21.89 25.41
C MET A 90 -16.68 20.79 25.72
N MET A 91 -17.75 21.12 26.43
CA MET A 91 -18.84 20.16 26.73
C MET A 91 -19.61 19.76 25.47
N THR A 92 -19.74 20.67 24.50
CA THR A 92 -20.36 20.40 23.19
C THR A 92 -19.54 19.38 22.40
N SER A 93 -18.21 19.44 22.49
CA SER A 93 -17.34 18.44 21.87
C SER A 93 -17.55 17.03 22.47
N VAL A 94 -17.75 16.93 23.79
CA VAL A 94 -18.10 15.65 24.45
C VAL A 94 -19.46 15.14 23.97
N LYS A 95 -20.47 16.01 23.88
CA LYS A 95 -21.81 15.68 23.34
C LYS A 95 -21.69 15.09 21.93
N LEU A 96 -20.92 15.72 21.05
CA LEU A 96 -20.71 15.24 19.67
C LEU A 96 -19.95 13.91 19.64
N ASP A 97 -18.97 13.70 20.52
CA ASP A 97 -18.25 12.42 20.59
C ASP A 97 -19.15 11.26 21.01
N ILE A 98 -20.08 11.48 21.95
CA ILE A 98 -21.06 10.46 22.33
C ILE A 98 -22.01 10.15 21.17
N ALA A 99 -22.49 11.19 20.47
CA ALA A 99 -23.34 11.02 19.29
C ALA A 99 -22.63 10.26 18.17
N ASN A 100 -21.36 10.57 17.90
CA ASN A 100 -20.55 9.84 16.91
C ASN A 100 -20.31 8.39 17.32
N ALA A 101 -20.03 8.13 18.60
CA ALA A 101 -19.88 6.75 19.10
C ALA A 101 -21.15 5.93 18.88
N TYR A 102 -22.31 6.56 19.02
CA TYR A 102 -23.60 5.95 18.75
C TYR A 102 -23.84 5.72 17.25
N LEU A 103 -23.61 6.72 16.41
CA LEU A 103 -23.72 6.60 14.94
C LEU A 103 -22.77 5.57 14.34
N THR A 104 -21.64 5.28 14.99
CA THR A 104 -20.66 4.27 14.55
C THR A 104 -20.85 2.91 15.23
N GLY A 105 -21.94 2.72 16.00
CA GLY A 105 -22.27 1.43 16.60
C GLY A 105 -21.32 0.95 17.71
N ARG A 106 -20.63 1.86 18.41
CA ARG A 106 -19.63 1.50 19.44
C ARG A 106 -20.29 0.95 20.72
N GLU A 107 -19.65 -0.01 21.38
CA GLU A 107 -20.17 -0.55 22.64
C GLU A 107 -20.09 0.42 23.83
N CYS A 108 -19.07 1.30 23.86
CA CYS A 108 -18.90 2.26 24.95
C CYS A 108 -18.04 3.48 24.58
N ILE A 109 -18.21 4.56 25.35
CA ILE A 109 -17.37 5.76 25.32
C ILE A 109 -17.03 6.22 26.74
N ARG A 110 -15.79 6.67 26.96
CA ARG A 110 -15.38 7.30 28.22
C ARG A 110 -15.47 8.82 28.12
N ILE A 111 -16.07 9.45 29.10
CA ILE A 111 -16.24 10.90 29.15
C ILE A 111 -15.66 11.49 30.44
N PRO A 112 -15.28 12.77 30.42
CA PRO A 112 -14.89 13.48 31.62
C PRO A 112 -16.11 13.71 32.54
N ARG A 113 -15.88 13.82 33.86
CA ARG A 113 -16.95 14.12 34.83
C ARG A 113 -16.80 15.50 35.48
N SER A 114 -15.59 16.06 35.46
CA SER A 114 -15.23 17.33 36.11
C SER A 114 -14.54 18.30 35.14
N LYS A 115 -14.41 19.57 35.55
CA LYS A 115 -13.74 20.62 34.75
C LYS A 115 -12.30 20.26 34.36
N TYR A 116 -11.53 19.69 35.27
CA TYR A 116 -10.13 19.34 35.00
C TYR A 116 -10.01 18.12 34.10
N GLU A 117 -10.87 17.11 34.30
CA GLU A 117 -10.97 15.98 33.38
C GLU A 117 -11.40 16.44 31.99
N LEU A 118 -12.32 17.41 31.89
CA LEU A 118 -12.74 17.99 30.61
C LEU A 118 -11.58 18.66 29.90
N PHE A 119 -10.77 19.45 30.61
CA PHE A 119 -9.58 20.05 30.04
C PHE A 119 -8.57 18.98 29.55
N ILE A 120 -8.33 17.92 30.34
CA ILE A 120 -7.48 16.79 29.95
C ILE A 120 -8.06 16.07 28.73
N TYR A 121 -9.36 15.82 28.71
CA TYR A 121 -10.09 15.19 27.62
C TYR A 121 -9.95 16.01 26.34
N MET A 122 -10.09 17.32 26.42
CA MET A 122 -9.99 18.21 25.27
C MET A 122 -8.57 18.29 24.72
N ARG A 123 -7.57 18.37 25.60
CA ARG A 123 -6.17 18.28 25.18
C ARG A 123 -5.81 16.95 24.54
N ARG A 124 -6.51 15.86 24.91
CA ARG A 124 -6.30 14.51 24.37
C ARG A 124 -7.20 14.17 23.20
N ARG A 125 -8.22 14.98 22.91
CA ARG A 125 -9.12 14.76 21.78
C ARG A 125 -8.31 14.99 20.50
N PRO A 126 -8.22 14.00 19.59
CA PRO A 126 -7.67 14.24 18.28
C PRO A 126 -8.73 14.97 17.48
N THR A 127 -8.85 16.28 17.68
CA THR A 127 -9.24 17.14 16.56
C THR A 127 -8.02 17.19 15.66
N ILE A 128 -7.77 16.14 14.89
CA ILE A 128 -6.78 16.23 13.81
C ILE A 128 -7.41 17.23 12.84
N PRO A 129 -6.84 18.44 12.65
CA PRO A 129 -7.37 19.39 11.68
C PRO A 129 -7.08 18.95 10.24
N ILE A 130 -6.61 17.72 10.07
CA ILE A 130 -6.01 17.17 8.86
C ILE A 130 -6.85 15.98 8.46
N ASP A 131 -7.31 16.02 7.22
CA ASP A 131 -7.93 14.87 6.57
C ASP A 131 -6.86 13.79 6.39
N MET A 132 -6.98 12.70 7.14
CA MET A 132 -6.03 11.59 7.12
C MET A 132 -5.93 10.93 5.74
N ASN A 133 -7.00 10.97 4.93
CA ASN A 133 -6.98 10.46 3.56
C ASN A 133 -6.24 11.41 2.62
N LYS A 134 -6.29 12.73 2.85
CA LYS A 134 -5.42 13.69 2.13
C LYS A 134 -3.96 13.51 2.52
N LEU A 135 -3.67 13.40 3.81
CA LEU A 135 -2.31 13.12 4.28
C LEU A 135 -1.76 11.82 3.67
N SER A 136 -2.56 10.76 3.64
CA SER A 136 -2.18 9.49 2.98
C SER A 136 -1.81 9.70 1.52
N ARG A 137 -2.63 10.43 0.75
CA ARG A 137 -2.36 10.73 -0.67
C ARG A 137 -1.09 11.54 -0.89
N GLU A 138 -0.79 12.50 -0.02
CA GLU A 138 0.47 13.29 -0.10
C GLU A 138 1.70 12.43 0.21
N LEU A 139 1.59 11.55 1.21
CA LEU A 139 2.67 10.60 1.51
C LEU A 139 2.89 9.63 0.36
N SER A 140 1.81 9.17 -0.28
CA SER A 140 1.86 8.33 -1.49
C SER A 140 2.46 9.04 -2.71
N SER A 141 2.41 10.37 -2.78
CA SER A 141 3.09 11.13 -3.83
C SER A 141 4.58 11.36 -3.55
N GLY A 142 5.07 11.04 -2.34
CA GLY A 142 6.48 11.16 -1.99
C GLY A 142 6.95 12.60 -1.74
N GLU A 143 6.02 13.54 -1.61
CA GLU A 143 6.32 14.97 -1.45
C GLU A 143 5.82 15.49 -0.10
N ALA A 144 6.68 16.21 0.62
CA ALA A 144 6.29 16.91 1.84
C ALA A 144 5.44 18.14 1.48
N ARG A 145 4.12 18.00 1.51
CA ARG A 145 3.15 19.07 1.25
C ARG A 145 2.54 19.58 2.56
N GLU A 146 1.55 20.48 2.44
CA GLU A 146 0.97 21.22 3.57
C GLU A 146 0.45 20.29 4.69
N ASN A 147 -0.21 19.18 4.36
CA ASN A 147 -0.78 18.29 5.38
C ASN A 147 0.31 17.55 6.16
N VAL A 148 1.45 17.22 5.54
CA VAL A 148 2.62 16.66 6.25
C VAL A 148 3.17 17.67 7.26
N GLY A 149 3.29 18.95 6.87
CA GLY A 149 3.70 20.03 7.77
C GLY A 149 2.73 20.22 8.94
N MET A 150 1.42 20.25 8.65
CA MET A 150 0.38 20.34 9.67
C MET A 150 0.41 19.15 10.62
N PHE A 151 0.68 17.94 10.13
CA PHE A 151 0.76 16.74 10.96
C PHE A 151 1.89 16.87 11.99
N ARG A 152 3.06 17.34 11.57
CA ARG A 152 4.19 17.58 12.49
C ARG A 152 3.85 18.62 13.54
N SER A 153 3.27 19.77 13.15
CA SER A 153 2.82 20.78 14.10
C SER A 153 1.70 20.29 15.03
N PHE A 154 0.87 19.35 14.58
CA PHE A 154 -0.13 18.69 15.40
C PHE A 154 0.52 17.77 16.44
N MET A 155 1.55 17.01 16.06
CA MET A 155 2.29 16.13 16.98
C MET A 155 2.93 16.90 18.15
N GLU A 156 3.41 18.11 17.92
CA GLU A 156 3.94 19.01 18.96
C GLU A 156 2.88 19.46 19.98
N LYS A 157 1.60 19.50 19.58
CA LYS A 157 0.47 19.88 20.45
C LYS A 157 0.02 18.75 21.41
N ASN A 158 0.79 17.66 21.49
CA ASN A 158 0.65 16.56 22.46
C ASN A 158 -0.60 15.64 22.30
N PRO A 159 -1.11 15.33 21.10
CA PRO A 159 -2.19 14.35 20.93
C PRO A 159 -1.68 12.93 21.18
N ARG A 160 -2.48 12.05 21.80
CA ARG A 160 -2.09 10.64 21.96
C ARG A 160 -2.04 9.97 20.58
N LEU A 161 -0.90 9.38 20.23
CA LEU A 161 -0.66 8.65 19.00
C LEU A 161 -0.22 7.22 19.32
N ASN A 162 -0.89 6.23 18.73
CA ASN A 162 -0.42 4.84 18.77
C ASN A 162 0.20 4.50 17.40
N ILE A 163 1.37 3.87 17.42
CA ILE A 163 2.02 3.35 16.22
C ILE A 163 2.09 1.83 16.35
N TYR A 164 1.30 1.15 15.52
CA TYR A 164 1.25 -0.30 15.43
C TYR A 164 2.17 -0.74 14.28
N ALA A 165 3.00 -1.76 14.47
CA ALA A 165 3.96 -2.17 13.45
C ALA A 165 4.06 -3.69 13.33
N SER A 166 3.91 -4.22 12.10
CA SER A 166 4.04 -5.65 11.81
C SER A 166 5.48 -6.16 11.76
N VAL A 167 6.46 -5.25 11.56
CA VAL A 167 7.92 -5.51 11.52
C VAL A 167 8.28 -6.82 10.79
N ASP A 168 7.70 -7.00 9.60
CA ASP A 168 7.74 -8.23 8.79
C ASP A 168 8.65 -8.12 7.55
N SER A 169 9.35 -7.00 7.40
CA SER A 169 10.32 -6.74 6.34
C SER A 169 11.34 -5.71 6.79
N LEU A 170 12.47 -5.65 6.11
CA LEU A 170 13.53 -4.69 6.42
C LEU A 170 13.06 -3.25 6.25
N ALA A 171 12.21 -2.98 5.26
CA ALA A 171 11.61 -1.67 5.03
C ALA A 171 10.70 -1.24 6.20
N MET A 172 9.87 -2.15 6.71
CA MET A 172 8.98 -1.88 7.84
C MET A 172 9.75 -1.66 9.15
N ASP A 173 10.76 -2.48 9.42
CA ASP A 173 11.66 -2.29 10.57
C ASP A 173 12.42 -0.95 10.49
N THR A 174 12.91 -0.60 9.30
CA THR A 174 13.59 0.68 9.07
C THR A 174 12.64 1.86 9.30
N ALA A 175 11.43 1.82 8.75
CA ALA A 175 10.41 2.84 8.98
C ALA A 175 10.03 2.96 10.46
N TYR A 176 9.88 1.83 11.16
CA TYR A 176 9.64 1.80 12.60
C TYR A 176 10.76 2.49 13.38
N ARG A 177 12.03 2.20 13.05
CA ARG A 177 13.21 2.82 13.70
C ARG A 177 13.27 4.32 13.44
N ILE A 178 13.01 4.76 12.20
CA ILE A 178 12.96 6.18 11.83
C ILE A 178 11.93 6.92 12.70
N LEU A 179 10.67 6.45 12.70
CA LEU A 179 9.63 7.09 13.51
C LEU A 179 9.97 7.06 15.01
N LYS A 180 10.53 5.96 15.50
CA LYS A 180 10.94 5.84 16.92
C LYS A 180 12.04 6.80 17.30
N GLN A 181 12.99 7.06 16.39
CA GLN A 181 14.04 8.05 16.58
C GLN A 181 13.46 9.47 16.62
N GLU A 182 12.64 9.82 15.62
CA GLU A 182 12.14 11.19 15.48
C GLU A 182 11.09 11.53 16.54
N PHE A 183 10.29 10.54 16.96
CA PHE A 183 9.26 10.73 17.99
C PHE A 183 9.72 10.39 19.41
N LYS A 184 11.02 10.12 19.64
CA LYS A 184 11.54 9.72 20.96
C LYS A 184 11.24 10.71 22.10
N ALA A 185 11.17 12.00 21.77
CA ALA A 185 10.92 13.07 22.74
C ALA A 185 9.41 13.26 23.05
N LEU A 186 8.53 12.62 22.29
CA LEU A 186 7.09 12.77 22.38
C LEU A 186 6.51 11.74 23.36
N SER A 187 6.29 12.14 24.61
CA SER A 187 5.72 11.28 25.67
C SER A 187 4.30 10.73 25.36
N ASN A 188 3.64 11.34 24.40
CA ASN A 188 2.30 11.03 23.91
C ASN A 188 2.27 9.99 22.78
N VAL A 189 3.43 9.54 22.31
CA VAL A 189 3.55 8.52 21.26
C VAL A 189 3.85 7.16 21.88
N ARG A 190 3.00 6.17 21.58
CA ARG A 190 3.19 4.79 22.02
C ARG A 190 3.47 3.89 20.82
N PHE A 191 4.66 3.30 20.80
CA PHE A 191 5.00 2.26 19.85
C PHE A 191 4.53 0.90 20.37
N ILE A 192 3.79 0.17 19.54
CA ILE A 192 3.20 -1.14 19.84
C ILE A 192 3.67 -2.10 18.75
N PRO A 193 4.80 -2.81 18.95
CA PRO A 193 5.21 -3.85 18.02
C PRO A 193 4.19 -5.00 18.07
N LEU A 194 3.82 -5.51 16.90
CA LEU A 194 2.90 -6.62 16.76
C LEU A 194 3.69 -7.85 16.33
N ASP A 195 4.09 -8.67 17.30
CA ASP A 195 4.82 -9.91 17.03
C ASP A 195 4.07 -10.76 16.00
N ASN A 196 4.77 -11.14 14.93
CA ASN A 196 4.18 -11.88 13.82
C ASN A 196 4.92 -13.23 13.60
N PRO A 197 4.87 -14.15 14.58
CA PRO A 197 5.63 -15.41 14.49
C PRO A 197 5.18 -16.27 13.32
N LYS A 198 3.93 -16.10 12.86
CA LYS A 198 3.36 -16.82 11.72
C LYS A 198 3.60 -16.14 10.37
N LYS A 199 4.23 -14.96 10.37
CA LYS A 199 4.54 -14.17 9.16
C LYS A 199 3.32 -13.96 8.26
N LYS A 200 2.16 -13.70 8.88
CA LYS A 200 0.89 -13.44 8.18
C LYS A 200 0.61 -11.94 8.15
N GLU A 201 -0.13 -11.48 7.14
CA GLU A 201 -0.60 -10.09 7.12
C GLU A 201 -1.40 -9.76 8.38
N ILE A 202 -1.18 -8.57 8.91
CA ILE A 202 -1.85 -8.04 10.08
C ILE A 202 -2.82 -6.96 9.62
N SER A 203 -4.09 -7.12 9.94
CA SER A 203 -5.14 -6.14 9.63
C SER A 203 -5.51 -5.30 10.85
N TRP A 204 -6.31 -4.25 10.65
CA TRP A 204 -6.83 -3.45 11.76
C TRP A 204 -7.72 -4.24 12.71
N ASP A 205 -8.27 -5.37 12.26
CA ASP A 205 -9.09 -6.27 13.07
C ASP A 205 -8.26 -7.17 14.00
N ASP A 206 -6.93 -7.08 13.97
CA ASP A 206 -6.07 -7.84 14.87
C ASP A 206 -6.51 -7.61 16.33
N PRO A 207 -6.76 -8.68 17.11
CA PRO A 207 -7.28 -8.57 18.47
C PRO A 207 -6.45 -7.67 19.39
N ARG A 208 -5.14 -7.58 19.16
CA ARG A 208 -4.23 -6.72 19.94
C ARG A 208 -4.44 -5.25 19.65
N ILE A 209 -4.73 -4.91 18.39
CA ILE A 209 -5.08 -3.55 17.97
C ILE A 209 -6.46 -3.20 18.51
N GLN A 210 -7.44 -4.09 18.32
CA GLN A 210 -8.81 -3.88 18.79
C GLN A 210 -8.88 -3.71 20.31
N GLU A 211 -8.19 -4.55 21.10
CA GLU A 211 -8.14 -4.39 22.55
C GLU A 211 -7.42 -3.08 22.97
N SER A 212 -6.38 -2.66 22.24
CA SER A 212 -5.71 -1.37 22.45
C SER A 212 -6.64 -0.18 22.17
N LEU A 213 -7.49 -0.27 21.15
CA LEU A 213 -8.42 0.78 20.74
C LEU A 213 -9.74 0.77 21.52
N ARG A 214 -10.13 -0.38 22.09
CA ARG A 214 -11.38 -0.61 22.84
C ARG A 214 -11.70 0.50 23.85
N TYR A 215 -10.65 1.01 24.49
CA TYR A 215 -10.75 1.97 25.58
C TYR A 215 -10.33 3.39 25.20
N THR A 216 -9.76 3.56 24.00
CA THR A 216 -9.24 4.83 23.48
C THR A 216 -9.51 4.94 21.97
N PRO A 217 -10.79 4.99 21.55
CA PRO A 217 -11.15 4.89 20.13
C PRO A 217 -10.87 6.18 19.36
N ASN A 218 -10.73 7.30 20.07
CA ASN A 218 -10.34 8.59 19.52
C ASN A 218 -8.83 8.77 19.73
N VAL A 219 -8.00 7.84 19.28
CA VAL A 219 -6.54 7.98 19.29
C VAL A 219 -6.07 7.97 17.85
N ALA A 220 -5.24 8.96 17.49
CA ALA A 220 -4.56 8.93 16.20
C ALA A 220 -3.74 7.64 16.12
N SER A 221 -3.83 6.93 15.01
CA SER A 221 -3.18 5.64 14.85
C SER A 221 -2.38 5.60 13.55
N ILE A 222 -1.16 5.09 13.60
CA ILE A 222 -0.38 4.77 12.40
C ILE A 222 -0.18 3.26 12.37
N GLY A 223 -0.52 2.62 11.26
CA GLY A 223 -0.23 1.23 10.99
C GLY A 223 0.95 1.13 10.01
N LEU A 224 2.08 0.60 10.48
CA LEU A 224 3.21 0.23 9.63
C LEU A 224 3.03 -1.22 9.17
N GLY A 225 2.77 -1.42 7.88
CA GLY A 225 2.51 -2.76 7.34
C GLY A 225 1.18 -3.35 7.80
N ILE A 226 0.21 -2.50 8.14
CA ILE A 226 -1.13 -2.90 8.57
C ILE A 226 -2.12 -2.45 7.51
N SER A 227 -2.91 -3.39 6.99
CA SER A 227 -3.87 -3.14 5.92
C SER A 227 -5.11 -4.02 6.07
N GLY A 228 -6.25 -3.51 5.60
CA GLY A 228 -7.53 -4.23 5.64
C GLY A 228 -8.21 -4.22 7.01
N GLY A 229 -9.44 -4.73 7.06
CA GLY A 229 -10.31 -4.64 8.24
C GLY A 229 -10.92 -3.25 8.45
N GLU A 230 -11.56 -3.05 9.61
CA GLU A 230 -12.19 -1.76 9.93
C GLU A 230 -11.14 -0.76 10.44
N LYS A 231 -10.62 0.05 9.50
CA LYS A 231 -9.62 1.08 9.81
C LYS A 231 -10.18 2.10 10.83
N PRO A 232 -9.43 2.44 11.89
CA PRO A 232 -9.84 3.48 12.83
C PRO A 232 -10.08 4.82 12.13
N GLN A 233 -11.05 5.58 12.63
CA GLN A 233 -11.43 6.88 12.08
C GLN A 233 -10.24 7.84 11.88
N TYR A 234 -9.26 7.79 12.79
CA TYR A 234 -8.03 8.61 12.74
C TYR A 234 -6.79 7.76 12.43
N GLY A 235 -6.95 6.74 11.58
CA GLY A 235 -5.91 5.81 11.17
C GLY A 235 -5.18 6.25 9.90
N LEU A 236 -3.86 6.13 9.90
CA LEU A 236 -2.99 6.26 8.74
C LEU A 236 -2.31 4.92 8.47
N GLU A 237 -2.34 4.46 7.22
CA GLU A 237 -1.67 3.24 6.79
C GLU A 237 -0.39 3.62 6.05
N LEU A 238 0.76 3.12 6.51
CA LEU A 238 2.01 3.25 5.79
C LEU A 238 2.37 1.88 5.22
N LEU A 239 2.14 1.77 3.91
CA LEU A 239 2.40 0.57 3.12
C LEU A 239 3.40 0.91 2.01
N ASN A 240 4.09 -0.12 1.53
CA ASN A 240 4.85 -0.01 0.28
C ASN A 240 3.87 0.08 -0.89
N GLU A 241 4.08 1.06 -1.76
CA GLU A 241 3.34 1.29 -3.00
C GLU A 241 4.32 1.38 -4.18
N ASP A 242 3.78 1.34 -5.40
CA ASP A 242 4.57 1.30 -6.65
C ASP A 242 5.57 2.46 -6.81
N ILE A 243 5.30 3.61 -6.20
CA ILE A 243 6.08 4.84 -6.38
C ILE A 243 6.73 5.29 -5.06
N THR A 244 6.18 4.87 -3.92
CA THR A 244 6.65 5.31 -2.60
C THR A 244 6.69 4.16 -1.60
N SER A 245 7.80 4.04 -0.88
CA SER A 245 7.95 3.04 0.17
C SER A 245 7.45 3.55 1.52
N VAL A 246 7.23 2.60 2.43
CA VAL A 246 6.99 2.89 3.85
C VAL A 246 8.14 3.66 4.50
N VAL A 247 9.38 3.47 4.05
CA VAL A 247 10.57 4.17 4.56
C VAL A 247 10.48 5.65 4.20
N MET A 248 10.18 5.97 2.94
CA MET A 248 9.99 7.36 2.50
C MET A 248 8.85 8.03 3.25
N LYS A 249 7.70 7.35 3.37
CA LYS A 249 6.54 7.88 4.11
C LYS A 249 6.87 8.17 5.58
N ALA A 250 7.57 7.25 6.24
CA ALA A 250 8.03 7.45 7.61
C ALA A 250 9.01 8.62 7.73
N SER A 251 9.94 8.76 6.79
CA SER A 251 10.88 9.89 6.77
C SER A 251 10.19 11.22 6.55
N LEU A 252 9.20 11.28 5.65
CA LEU A 252 8.37 12.46 5.45
C LEU A 252 7.58 12.80 6.72
N LEU A 253 6.98 11.82 7.41
CA LEU A 253 6.26 12.11 8.67
C LEU A 253 7.20 12.58 9.78
N GLY A 254 8.35 11.94 9.94
CA GLY A 254 9.34 12.23 10.98
C GLY A 254 10.22 13.45 10.72
N HIS A 255 10.16 14.04 9.52
CA HIS A 255 11.16 15.01 9.05
C HIS A 255 12.60 14.46 9.09
N HIS A 256 12.74 13.17 8.81
CA HIS A 256 14.01 12.47 8.88
C HIS A 256 14.81 12.65 7.59
N SER A 257 16.12 12.88 7.73
CA SER A 257 17.05 12.90 6.61
C SER A 257 17.71 11.54 6.46
N CYS A 258 17.22 10.73 5.51
CA CYS A 258 17.72 9.37 5.29
C CYS A 258 19.23 9.33 5.05
N ASN A 259 19.92 8.43 5.74
CA ASN A 259 21.29 8.06 5.41
C ASN A 259 21.34 7.16 4.15
N ILE A 260 22.55 6.87 3.67
CA ILE A 260 22.70 6.09 2.43
C ILE A 260 22.07 4.69 2.52
N ARG A 261 22.14 4.04 3.69
CA ARG A 261 21.57 2.71 3.89
C ARG A 261 20.04 2.76 3.84
N GLU A 262 19.43 3.72 4.51
CA GLU A 262 17.97 3.94 4.45
C GLU A 262 17.51 4.29 3.03
N CYS A 263 18.27 5.10 2.29
CA CYS A 263 17.97 5.35 0.87
C CYS A 263 18.06 4.07 0.03
N MET A 264 19.01 3.17 0.30
CA MET A 264 19.13 1.89 -0.40
C MET A 264 17.96 0.95 -0.05
N ILE A 265 17.52 0.92 1.21
CA ILE A 265 16.34 0.14 1.65
C ILE A 265 15.05 0.71 1.03
N ASP A 266 14.92 2.03 0.97
CA ASP A 266 13.82 2.71 0.25
C ASP A 266 13.80 2.32 -1.22
N ALA A 267 14.94 2.37 -1.91
CA ALA A 267 15.07 1.94 -3.30
C ALA A 267 14.74 0.45 -3.48
N GLN A 268 15.20 -0.41 -2.56
CA GLN A 268 14.91 -1.84 -2.54
C GLN A 268 13.40 -2.12 -2.46
N ALA A 269 12.69 -1.36 -1.64
CA ALA A 269 11.25 -1.53 -1.41
C ALA A 269 10.40 -1.15 -2.63
N VAL A 270 10.84 -0.19 -3.46
CA VAL A 270 10.10 0.29 -4.63
C VAL A 270 10.49 -0.45 -5.91
N GLY A 271 11.79 -0.62 -6.17
CA GLY A 271 12.29 -1.12 -7.45
C GLY A 271 13.42 -2.12 -7.35
N HIS A 272 13.56 -2.76 -6.17
CA HIS A 272 14.46 -3.88 -5.94
C HIS A 272 15.91 -3.61 -6.34
N ALA A 273 16.60 -4.62 -6.91
CA ALA A 273 17.98 -4.50 -7.38
C ALA A 273 18.19 -3.30 -8.30
N LYS A 274 17.27 -3.08 -9.24
CA LYS A 274 17.40 -2.05 -10.27
C LYS A 274 17.41 -0.65 -9.69
N ALA A 275 16.46 -0.32 -8.82
CA ALA A 275 16.42 0.99 -8.17
C ALA A 275 17.64 1.21 -7.26
N MET A 276 18.10 0.17 -6.55
CA MET A 276 19.35 0.25 -5.76
C MET A 276 20.57 0.54 -6.64
N TRP A 277 20.65 -0.08 -7.83
CA TRP A 277 21.70 0.19 -8.81
C TRP A 277 21.66 1.63 -9.34
N GLU A 278 20.48 2.11 -9.72
CA GLU A 278 20.29 3.48 -10.21
C GLU A 278 20.68 4.52 -9.15
N LEU A 279 20.24 4.31 -7.90
CA LEU A 279 20.58 5.17 -6.77
C LEU A 279 22.10 5.14 -6.48
N GLY A 280 22.69 3.96 -6.39
CA GLY A 280 24.13 3.79 -6.11
C GLY A 280 25.00 4.47 -7.16
N THR A 281 24.65 4.30 -8.44
CA THR A 281 25.34 4.94 -9.57
C THR A 281 25.20 6.46 -9.53
N LYS A 282 23.97 6.97 -9.30
CA LYS A 282 23.71 8.41 -9.14
C LYS A 282 24.50 9.02 -7.98
N ARG A 283 24.80 8.23 -6.94
CA ARG A 283 25.60 8.62 -5.78
C ARG A 283 27.10 8.38 -5.96
N GLY A 284 27.55 7.97 -7.15
CA GLY A 284 28.96 7.76 -7.49
C GLY A 284 29.61 6.59 -6.75
N LYS A 285 28.85 5.55 -6.39
CA LYS A 285 29.38 4.33 -5.75
C LYS A 285 29.93 3.35 -6.78
N SER A 286 30.92 2.55 -6.38
CA SER A 286 31.50 1.54 -7.27
C SER A 286 30.53 0.37 -7.48
N PRO A 287 30.59 -0.33 -8.63
CA PRO A 287 29.74 -1.49 -8.89
C PRO A 287 29.87 -2.58 -7.82
N GLU A 288 31.07 -2.84 -7.31
CA GLU A 288 31.33 -3.86 -6.30
C GLU A 288 30.67 -3.48 -4.96
N PHE A 289 30.72 -2.19 -4.59
CA PHE A 289 30.05 -1.69 -3.41
C PHE A 289 28.54 -1.84 -3.52
N ILE A 290 27.97 -1.50 -4.68
CA ILE A 290 26.52 -1.59 -4.92
C ILE A 290 26.09 -3.05 -4.87
N GLN A 291 26.76 -3.95 -5.59
CA GLN A 291 26.46 -5.38 -5.62
C GLN A 291 26.49 -5.99 -4.21
N LYS A 292 27.54 -5.71 -3.44
CA LYS A 292 27.65 -6.20 -2.06
C LYS A 292 26.51 -5.67 -1.18
N THR A 293 26.18 -4.38 -1.30
CA THR A 293 25.09 -3.77 -0.53
C THR A 293 23.75 -4.41 -0.88
N ILE A 294 23.51 -4.69 -2.16
CA ILE A 294 22.31 -5.36 -2.62
C ILE A 294 22.19 -6.76 -2.00
N GLU A 295 23.25 -7.56 -2.04
CA GLU A 295 23.24 -8.90 -1.46
C GLU A 295 23.02 -8.88 0.06
N ASP A 296 23.70 -7.98 0.77
CA ASP A 296 23.57 -7.83 2.22
C ASP A 296 22.13 -7.42 2.61
N LEU A 297 21.54 -6.44 1.92
CA LEU A 297 20.16 -5.98 2.17
C LEU A 297 19.11 -7.01 1.73
N ALA A 298 19.35 -7.73 0.63
CA ALA A 298 18.46 -8.79 0.16
C ALA A 298 18.42 -9.96 1.15
N PHE A 299 19.58 -10.34 1.67
CA PHE A 299 19.71 -11.37 2.70
C PHE A 299 18.97 -10.99 3.98
N GLU A 300 19.22 -9.78 4.49
CA GLU A 300 18.60 -9.28 5.72
C GLU A 300 17.08 -9.18 5.59
N ASP A 301 16.57 -8.65 4.47
CA ASP A 301 15.14 -8.59 4.19
C ASP A 301 14.50 -9.98 4.07
N ALA A 302 15.18 -10.92 3.39
CA ALA A 302 14.68 -12.30 3.24
C ALA A 302 14.55 -13.04 4.57
N CYS A 303 15.40 -12.75 5.55
CA CYS A 303 15.33 -13.38 6.88
C CYS A 303 14.04 -13.05 7.65
N TYR A 304 13.35 -11.96 7.29
CA TYR A 304 12.02 -11.70 7.81
C TYR A 304 10.96 -12.68 7.29
N ARG A 305 11.17 -13.31 6.12
CA ARG A 305 10.21 -14.21 5.46
C ARG A 305 10.59 -15.69 5.49
N ILE A 306 11.85 -16.02 5.20
CA ILE A 306 12.35 -17.41 5.14
C ILE A 306 13.44 -17.67 6.17
N SER A 307 13.88 -18.94 6.29
CA SER A 307 14.99 -19.30 7.18
C SER A 307 16.32 -18.73 6.69
N GLU A 308 17.24 -18.43 7.61
CA GLU A 308 18.57 -17.93 7.26
C GLU A 308 19.33 -18.90 6.34
N SER A 309 19.25 -20.21 6.61
CA SER A 309 19.87 -21.25 5.77
C SER A 309 19.31 -21.26 4.36
N SER A 310 17.99 -21.10 4.20
CA SER A 310 17.36 -21.03 2.87
C SER A 310 17.79 -19.78 2.12
N ALA A 311 17.82 -18.62 2.79
CA ALA A 311 18.27 -17.36 2.18
C ALA A 311 19.72 -17.45 1.69
N ARG A 312 20.64 -17.99 2.51
CA ARG A 312 22.04 -18.20 2.12
C ARG A 312 22.18 -19.12 0.90
N ALA A 313 21.45 -20.25 0.89
CA ALA A 313 21.48 -21.20 -0.21
C ALA A 313 21.01 -20.56 -1.53
N ILE A 314 19.95 -19.75 -1.49
CA ILE A 314 19.45 -19.02 -2.68
C ILE A 314 20.51 -18.04 -3.19
N ILE A 315 21.15 -17.27 -2.31
CA ILE A 315 22.20 -16.31 -2.69
C ILE A 315 23.42 -17.03 -3.28
N GLU A 316 23.81 -18.16 -2.70
CA GLU A 316 24.92 -18.96 -3.23
C GLU A 316 24.61 -19.51 -4.63
N HIS A 317 23.41 -20.08 -4.83
CA HIS A 317 22.97 -20.54 -6.14
C HIS A 317 22.89 -19.39 -7.16
N ALA A 318 22.49 -18.19 -6.72
CA ALA A 318 22.47 -17.00 -7.57
C ALA A 318 23.89 -16.58 -8.01
N ARG A 319 24.88 -16.60 -7.09
CA ARG A 319 26.28 -16.26 -7.38
C ARG A 319 26.95 -17.26 -8.33
N GLN A 320 26.74 -18.56 -8.11
CA GLN A 320 27.31 -19.62 -8.96
C GLN A 320 26.82 -19.54 -10.39
N ARG A 321 25.64 -18.95 -10.59
CA ARG A 321 24.98 -18.88 -11.88
C ARG A 321 25.33 -17.65 -12.71
N GLY A 322 26.49 -17.03 -12.45
CA GLY A 322 26.96 -15.79 -13.10
C GLY A 322 26.39 -15.68 -14.51
N PHE A 323 25.51 -14.70 -14.72
CA PHE A 323 24.74 -14.55 -15.96
C PHE A 323 25.71 -14.67 -17.14
N CYS A 324 25.68 -15.80 -17.83
CA CYS A 324 26.35 -15.93 -19.10
C CYS A 324 25.58 -15.02 -20.06
N GLU A 325 26.17 -13.89 -20.45
CA GLU A 325 25.69 -13.14 -21.61
C GLU A 325 25.61 -14.10 -22.80
N GLY A 326 24.38 -14.49 -23.18
CA GLY A 326 24.12 -15.40 -24.30
C GLY A 326 23.26 -16.65 -24.00
N GLU A 327 22.85 -16.94 -22.76
CA GLU A 327 21.79 -17.95 -22.48
C GLU A 327 20.47 -17.28 -22.02
N ASP A 328 19.43 -17.45 -22.84
CA ASP A 328 18.19 -16.67 -22.87
C ASP A 328 17.16 -16.91 -21.74
N ILE A 329 17.52 -17.51 -20.61
CA ILE A 329 16.84 -17.37 -19.30
C ILE A 329 17.60 -18.17 -18.24
N GLY A 330 18.02 -17.51 -17.15
CA GLY A 330 18.62 -18.20 -16.01
C GLY A 330 17.57 -18.99 -15.22
N LEU A 331 17.66 -20.33 -15.20
CA LEU A 331 16.79 -21.23 -14.39
C LEU A 331 17.21 -21.34 -12.91
N ILE A 332 16.89 -20.41 -12.03
CA ILE A 332 17.41 -20.49 -10.65
C ILE A 332 16.80 -21.70 -9.91
N ARG A 333 17.63 -22.61 -9.41
CA ARG A 333 17.17 -23.71 -8.56
C ARG A 333 17.17 -23.22 -7.12
N VAL A 334 16.03 -23.24 -6.44
CA VAL A 334 15.89 -22.72 -5.08
C VAL A 334 15.30 -23.79 -4.16
N PRO A 335 15.75 -23.87 -2.89
CA PRO A 335 15.14 -24.77 -1.91
C PRO A 335 13.72 -24.33 -1.55
N VAL A 336 13.46 -23.03 -1.55
CA VAL A 336 12.16 -22.40 -1.28
C VAL A 336 12.04 -21.17 -2.17
N LEU A 337 10.85 -20.91 -2.69
CA LEU A 337 10.58 -19.71 -3.48
C LEU A 337 10.38 -18.46 -2.60
N ASP A 338 11.29 -17.48 -2.69
CA ASP A 338 11.08 -16.12 -2.17
C ASP A 338 11.23 -15.10 -3.31
N ARG A 339 10.09 -14.54 -3.73
CA ARG A 339 10.02 -13.59 -4.86
C ARG A 339 10.91 -12.37 -4.65
N PHE A 340 10.82 -11.76 -3.47
CA PHE A 340 11.50 -10.50 -3.17
C PHE A 340 13.02 -10.67 -3.12
N LEU A 341 13.51 -11.77 -2.57
CA LEU A 341 14.93 -12.12 -2.59
C LEU A 341 15.43 -12.22 -4.03
N LEU A 342 14.72 -12.95 -4.90
CA LEU A 342 15.13 -13.11 -6.30
C LEU A 342 15.10 -11.78 -7.07
N LEU A 343 14.06 -10.96 -6.89
CA LEU A 343 14.00 -9.61 -7.48
C LEU A 343 15.12 -8.69 -6.97
N ASN A 344 15.53 -8.85 -5.72
CA ASN A 344 16.62 -8.09 -5.14
C ASN A 344 18.00 -8.60 -5.56
N LEU A 345 18.15 -9.85 -6.00
CA LEU A 345 19.43 -10.38 -6.49
C LEU A 345 19.65 -10.12 -7.98
N PHE A 346 18.58 -10.00 -8.77
CA PHE A 346 18.66 -9.97 -10.23
C PHE A 346 18.09 -8.67 -10.81
N ARG A 347 18.99 -7.81 -11.32
CA ARG A 347 18.61 -6.52 -11.96
C ARG A 347 17.63 -6.69 -13.14
N GLN A 348 17.73 -7.79 -13.87
CA GLN A 348 16.91 -8.07 -15.06
C GLN A 348 15.59 -8.77 -14.72
N ALA A 349 15.33 -9.10 -13.45
CA ALA A 349 14.16 -9.87 -13.05
C ALA A 349 12.82 -9.17 -13.32
N ASP A 350 12.82 -7.85 -13.56
CA ASP A 350 11.65 -7.12 -14.05
C ASP A 350 11.11 -7.70 -15.37
N ASP A 351 11.98 -8.27 -16.21
CA ASP A 351 11.67 -8.86 -17.51
C ASP A 351 11.17 -10.31 -17.42
N GLY A 352 11.08 -10.83 -16.20
CA GLY A 352 10.71 -12.21 -15.90
C GLY A 352 11.93 -13.11 -15.74
N PHE A 353 11.74 -14.18 -14.98
CA PHE A 353 12.77 -15.18 -14.72
C PHE A 353 12.15 -16.52 -14.39
N LEU A 354 12.89 -17.60 -14.69
CA LEU A 354 12.46 -18.97 -14.46
C LEU A 354 13.13 -19.54 -13.21
N VAL A 355 12.36 -20.21 -12.38
CA VAL A 355 12.79 -20.82 -11.13
C VAL A 355 12.38 -22.28 -11.12
N TYR A 356 13.18 -23.13 -10.49
CA TYR A 356 12.80 -24.49 -10.13
C TYR A 356 12.84 -24.63 -8.61
N GLU A 357 11.70 -24.96 -8.02
CA GLU A 357 11.55 -25.30 -6.61
C GLU A 357 11.19 -26.79 -6.53
N GLU A 358 11.93 -27.58 -5.76
CA GLU A 358 11.79 -29.05 -5.74
C GLU A 358 10.36 -29.53 -5.47
N SER A 359 9.60 -28.81 -4.64
CA SER A 359 8.22 -29.17 -4.26
C SER A 359 7.15 -28.70 -5.24
N LYS A 360 7.44 -27.70 -6.07
CA LYS A 360 6.46 -27.04 -6.97
C LYS A 360 6.81 -27.12 -8.45
N GLY A 361 8.00 -27.61 -8.79
CA GLY A 361 8.49 -27.68 -10.15
C GLY A 361 8.91 -26.32 -10.72
N PHE A 362 8.77 -26.17 -12.03
CA PHE A 362 9.19 -24.98 -12.76
C PHE A 362 8.14 -23.87 -12.67
N GLN A 363 8.61 -22.66 -12.35
CA GLN A 363 7.78 -21.48 -12.14
C GLN A 363 8.40 -20.27 -12.86
N TYR A 364 7.60 -19.54 -13.61
CA TYR A 364 8.01 -18.31 -14.30
C TYR A 364 7.38 -17.09 -13.63
N TYR A 365 8.16 -16.05 -13.40
CA TYR A 365 7.70 -14.79 -12.83
C TYR A 365 7.26 -13.82 -13.92
N LYS A 366 6.03 -13.27 -13.81
CA LYS A 366 5.53 -12.11 -14.57
C LYS A 366 5.54 -12.28 -16.10
N ASP A 367 4.60 -13.06 -16.62
CA ASP A 367 4.23 -13.06 -18.04
C ASP A 367 3.33 -11.85 -18.36
N VAL A 368 3.84 -10.98 -19.24
CA VAL A 368 3.13 -9.79 -19.76
C VAL A 368 2.46 -10.03 -21.12
N THR A 369 2.72 -11.18 -21.74
CA THR A 369 2.19 -11.57 -23.06
C THR A 369 0.92 -12.42 -22.94
N GLY A 370 0.74 -13.10 -21.81
CA GLY A 370 -0.33 -14.08 -21.59
C GLY A 370 -0.13 -15.41 -22.32
N LYS A 371 0.93 -15.56 -23.13
CA LYS A 371 1.19 -16.75 -23.95
C LYS A 371 1.50 -17.99 -23.15
N LEU A 372 2.07 -17.87 -21.94
CA LEU A 372 2.29 -19.03 -21.08
C LEU A 372 0.99 -19.80 -20.85
N VAL A 373 -0.10 -19.08 -20.59
CA VAL A 373 -1.42 -19.69 -20.35
C VAL A 373 -2.11 -20.05 -21.67
N ILE A 374 -2.20 -19.09 -22.59
CA ILE A 374 -3.05 -19.21 -23.80
C ILE A 374 -2.46 -20.22 -24.81
N GLN A 375 -1.13 -20.23 -24.98
CA GLN A 375 -0.46 -21.02 -26.02
C GLN A 375 0.29 -22.21 -25.43
N PHE A 376 0.95 -22.04 -24.28
CA PHE A 376 1.85 -23.06 -23.72
C PHE A 376 1.22 -23.92 -22.62
N GLY A 377 -0.02 -23.64 -22.20
CA GLY A 377 -0.78 -24.45 -21.24
C GLY A 377 -0.30 -24.37 -19.79
N TRP A 378 0.45 -23.33 -19.43
CA TRP A 378 0.88 -23.08 -18.05
C TRP A 378 -0.30 -22.63 -17.18
N THR A 379 -0.19 -22.84 -15.87
CA THR A 379 -1.23 -22.43 -14.91
C THR A 379 -0.81 -21.16 -14.18
N LYS A 380 -1.68 -20.15 -14.13
CA LYS A 380 -1.43 -18.90 -13.40
C LYS A 380 -1.75 -19.07 -11.91
N ASP A 381 -0.80 -18.70 -11.05
CA ASP A 381 -0.93 -18.62 -9.59
C ASP A 381 -0.39 -17.27 -9.07
N GLY A 382 -1.29 -16.31 -8.88
CA GLY A 382 -0.93 -14.94 -8.52
C GLY A 382 -0.01 -14.29 -9.56
N PHE A 383 1.25 -14.04 -9.18
CA PHE A 383 2.30 -13.47 -10.04
C PHE A 383 3.18 -14.54 -10.73
N TRP A 384 2.93 -15.82 -10.45
CA TRP A 384 3.69 -16.94 -10.95
C TRP A 384 2.90 -17.71 -12.00
N TYR A 385 3.64 -18.36 -12.89
CA TYR A 385 3.12 -19.26 -13.90
C TYR A 385 3.81 -20.60 -13.71
N ILE A 386 3.03 -21.65 -13.48
CA ILE A 386 3.51 -23.00 -13.18
C ILE A 386 3.51 -23.82 -14.47
N ALA A 387 4.65 -24.40 -14.81
CA ALA A 387 4.80 -25.21 -16.00
C ALA A 387 4.04 -26.55 -15.87
N PRO A 388 3.57 -27.13 -16.99
CA PRO A 388 2.95 -28.45 -16.98
C PRO A 388 3.94 -29.53 -16.47
N PRO A 389 3.48 -30.48 -15.63
CA PRO A 389 4.36 -31.47 -14.98
C PRO A 389 4.99 -32.47 -15.96
N ASP A 390 4.38 -32.66 -17.12
CA ASP A 390 4.79 -33.55 -18.19
C ASP A 390 5.73 -32.88 -19.21
N LYS A 391 5.93 -31.56 -19.12
CA LYS A 391 6.75 -30.81 -20.06
C LYS A 391 8.24 -30.89 -19.70
N GLY A 392 9.08 -31.17 -20.70
CA GLY A 392 10.54 -31.29 -20.50
C GLY A 392 11.23 -29.96 -20.22
N GLU A 393 12.30 -29.96 -19.41
CA GLU A 393 13.04 -28.73 -19.04
C GLU A 393 13.47 -27.90 -20.26
N ARG A 394 13.87 -28.54 -21.37
CA ARG A 394 14.27 -27.85 -22.60
C ARG A 394 13.11 -27.06 -23.21
N GLU A 395 11.91 -27.62 -23.22
CA GLU A 395 10.71 -26.98 -23.75
C GLU A 395 10.25 -25.85 -22.83
N ILE A 396 10.27 -26.09 -21.50
CA ILE A 396 9.94 -25.06 -20.50
C ILE A 396 10.87 -23.84 -20.64
N ARG A 397 12.17 -24.07 -20.82
CA ARG A 397 13.14 -22.97 -21.05
C ARG A 397 12.86 -22.24 -22.37
N ALA A 398 12.45 -22.95 -23.42
CA ALA A 398 12.10 -22.34 -24.70
C ALA A 398 10.85 -21.44 -24.59
N ASP A 399 9.78 -21.94 -23.96
CA ASP A 399 8.57 -21.14 -23.69
C ASP A 399 8.93 -19.86 -22.93
N ALA A 400 9.69 -20.00 -21.84
CA ALA A 400 10.06 -18.90 -20.98
C ALA A 400 10.91 -17.88 -21.76
N ALA A 401 11.89 -18.34 -22.55
CA ALA A 401 12.81 -17.48 -23.30
C ALA A 401 12.05 -16.65 -24.33
N GLN A 402 11.09 -17.29 -25.02
CA GLN A 402 10.21 -16.60 -25.95
C GLN A 402 9.40 -15.51 -25.24
N VAL A 403 8.73 -15.84 -24.13
CA VAL A 403 7.91 -14.88 -23.38
C VAL A 403 8.73 -13.72 -22.81
N MET A 404 9.96 -13.97 -22.36
CA MET A 404 10.85 -12.90 -21.90
C MET A 404 11.29 -11.99 -23.06
N LEU A 405 11.66 -12.54 -24.21
CA LEU A 405 12.06 -11.74 -25.38
C LEU A 405 10.91 -10.84 -25.85
N GLU A 406 9.72 -11.40 -25.95
CA GLU A 406 8.51 -10.67 -26.32
C GLU A 406 8.12 -9.62 -25.26
N GLY A 407 8.24 -9.95 -23.97
CA GLY A 407 8.04 -9.00 -22.89
C GLY A 407 9.02 -7.82 -22.92
N LYS A 408 10.29 -8.08 -23.25
CA LYS A 408 11.32 -7.05 -23.47
C LYS A 408 10.97 -6.16 -24.67
N TYR A 409 10.53 -6.77 -25.77
CA TYR A 409 10.06 -6.07 -26.97
C TYR A 409 8.93 -5.10 -26.64
N LEU A 410 7.87 -5.57 -25.99
CA LEU A 410 6.68 -4.75 -25.68
C LEU A 410 7.02 -3.55 -24.78
N LYS A 411 7.83 -3.76 -23.74
CA LYS A 411 8.29 -2.68 -22.85
C LYS A 411 9.14 -1.64 -23.58
N ALA A 412 10.07 -2.11 -24.41
CA ALA A 412 10.96 -1.24 -25.17
C ALA A 412 10.18 -0.43 -26.21
N LEU A 413 9.22 -1.06 -26.90
CA LEU A 413 8.30 -0.37 -27.81
C LEU A 413 7.51 0.70 -27.06
N GLN A 414 6.91 0.38 -25.92
CA GLN A 414 6.11 1.34 -25.13
C GLN A 414 6.95 2.58 -24.72
N LYS A 415 8.21 2.36 -24.34
CA LYS A 415 9.14 3.45 -24.00
C LYS A 415 9.45 4.32 -25.22
N ILE A 416 9.62 3.73 -26.40
CA ILE A 416 9.86 4.46 -27.65
C ILE A 416 8.65 5.30 -28.01
N LEU A 417 7.45 4.73 -28.04
CA LEU A 417 6.21 5.42 -28.37
C LEU A 417 5.97 6.63 -27.44
N LYS A 418 6.08 6.42 -26.11
CA LYS A 418 6.00 7.52 -25.13
C LYS A 418 7.04 8.61 -25.39
N SER A 419 8.26 8.24 -25.76
CA SER A 419 9.32 9.22 -26.06
C SER A 419 9.15 9.94 -27.40
N ASN A 420 8.31 9.40 -28.30
CA ASN A 420 8.04 9.94 -29.63
C ASN A 420 6.91 10.98 -29.62
N ARG A 421 6.05 11.00 -28.59
CA ARG A 421 4.91 11.95 -28.47
C ARG A 421 5.29 13.43 -28.64
N ASN A 422 6.53 13.81 -28.30
CA ASN A 422 7.04 15.18 -28.42
C ASN A 422 8.14 15.34 -29.50
N ARG A 423 8.26 14.39 -30.44
CA ARG A 423 9.28 14.41 -31.50
C ARG A 423 8.69 14.78 -32.86
N SER A 424 9.55 15.19 -33.79
CA SER A 424 9.15 15.32 -35.20
C SER A 424 8.79 13.96 -35.79
N VAL A 425 7.90 13.94 -36.78
CA VAL A 425 7.46 12.72 -37.48
C VAL A 425 8.65 11.93 -38.03
N SER A 426 9.60 12.61 -38.69
CA SER A 426 10.82 11.96 -39.22
C SER A 426 11.71 11.37 -38.12
N GLY A 427 11.85 12.06 -36.99
CA GLY A 427 12.64 11.59 -35.85
C GLY A 427 11.96 10.45 -35.10
N ALA A 428 10.63 10.46 -35.03
CA ALA A 428 9.84 9.37 -34.46
C ALA A 428 9.92 8.11 -35.31
N PHE A 429 9.77 8.24 -36.63
CA PHE A 429 9.89 7.13 -37.59
C PHE A 429 11.30 6.53 -37.59
N ALA A 430 12.36 7.35 -37.67
CA ALA A 430 13.74 6.85 -37.66
C ALA A 430 14.04 6.02 -36.40
N LYS A 431 13.58 6.48 -35.25
CA LYS A 431 13.75 5.76 -33.97
C LYS A 431 12.95 4.46 -33.91
N LEU A 432 11.73 4.46 -34.44
CA LEU A 432 10.90 3.27 -34.53
C LEU A 432 11.51 2.25 -35.50
N ARG A 433 12.05 2.71 -36.63
CA ARG A 433 12.79 1.88 -37.60
C ARG A 433 14.03 1.23 -37.00
N GLU A 434 14.88 2.01 -36.34
CA GLU A 434 16.06 1.47 -35.64
C GLU A 434 15.67 0.37 -34.64
N PHE A 435 14.56 0.57 -33.92
CA PHE A 435 14.03 -0.42 -32.99
C PHE A 435 13.56 -1.69 -33.69
N ILE A 436 12.74 -1.57 -34.74
CA ILE A 436 12.19 -2.70 -35.50
C ILE A 436 13.31 -3.55 -36.10
N GLU A 437 14.29 -2.90 -36.74
CA GLU A 437 15.48 -3.57 -37.30
C GLU A 437 16.35 -4.20 -36.21
N SER A 438 16.43 -3.60 -35.00
CA SER A 438 17.20 -4.18 -33.89
C SER A 438 16.59 -5.49 -33.38
N TYR A 439 15.27 -5.59 -33.29
CA TYR A 439 14.59 -6.81 -32.84
C TYR A 439 14.49 -7.87 -33.94
N GLN A 440 14.48 -7.47 -35.21
CA GLN A 440 14.68 -8.41 -36.32
C GLN A 440 16.02 -9.13 -36.21
N LYS A 441 17.10 -8.42 -35.85
CA LYS A 441 18.43 -9.02 -35.61
C LYS A 441 18.46 -9.96 -34.40
N LEU A 442 17.51 -9.81 -33.47
CA LEU A 442 17.32 -10.69 -32.32
C LEU A 442 16.37 -11.87 -32.60
N GLY A 443 15.93 -12.04 -33.85
CA GLY A 443 15.09 -13.16 -34.28
C GLY A 443 13.58 -12.91 -34.23
N MET A 444 13.12 -11.68 -33.93
CA MET A 444 11.70 -11.32 -34.04
C MET A 444 11.40 -10.76 -35.43
N GLY A 445 10.92 -11.61 -36.34
CA GLY A 445 10.50 -11.23 -37.68
C GLY A 445 9.18 -10.47 -37.71
N LEU A 446 8.68 -10.21 -38.92
CA LEU A 446 7.44 -9.48 -39.16
C LEU A 446 6.25 -10.08 -38.40
N ASN A 447 6.05 -11.39 -38.54
CA ASN A 447 4.91 -12.09 -37.94
C ASN A 447 4.99 -12.09 -36.41
N GLU A 448 6.19 -12.30 -35.86
CA GLU A 448 6.41 -12.33 -34.41
C GLU A 448 6.16 -10.94 -33.79
N GLN A 449 6.67 -9.87 -34.41
CA GLN A 449 6.46 -8.50 -33.93
C GLN A 449 4.99 -8.08 -34.01
N GLN A 450 4.29 -8.38 -35.11
CA GLN A 450 2.86 -8.06 -35.25
C GLN A 450 2.00 -8.87 -34.26
N GLU A 451 2.29 -10.16 -34.05
CA GLU A 451 1.55 -10.98 -33.09
C GLU A 451 1.75 -10.51 -31.64
N CYS A 452 2.95 -10.08 -31.27
CA CYS A 452 3.21 -9.47 -29.96
C CYS A 452 2.34 -8.23 -29.73
N ILE A 453 2.26 -7.34 -30.72
CA ILE A 453 1.45 -6.12 -30.64
C ILE A 453 -0.04 -6.47 -30.53
N ARG A 454 -0.51 -7.47 -31.29
CA ARG A 454 -1.91 -7.91 -31.30
C ARG A 454 -2.33 -8.48 -29.95
N THR A 455 -1.51 -9.37 -29.38
CA THR A 455 -1.77 -10.01 -28.07
C THR A 455 -1.67 -9.03 -26.90
N ALA A 456 -0.91 -7.95 -27.05
CA ALA A 456 -0.70 -6.94 -26.02
C ALA A 456 -1.42 -5.61 -26.29
N ARG A 457 -2.55 -5.60 -27.02
CA ARG A 457 -3.27 -4.36 -27.38
C ARG A 457 -3.58 -3.48 -26.16
N ASP A 458 -4.03 -4.09 -25.07
CA ASP A 458 -4.39 -3.40 -23.82
C ASP A 458 -3.17 -2.81 -23.08
N TYR A 459 -1.95 -3.23 -23.46
CA TYR A 459 -0.70 -2.73 -22.86
C TYR A 459 -0.33 -1.31 -23.35
N PHE A 460 -0.93 -0.83 -24.45
CA PHE A 460 -0.58 0.43 -25.11
C PHE A 460 -1.77 1.39 -25.14
N GLU A 461 -2.11 1.96 -23.97
CA GLU A 461 -3.18 2.94 -23.86
C GLU A 461 -2.93 4.19 -24.72
N GLY A 462 -3.87 4.45 -25.63
CA GLY A 462 -3.90 5.66 -26.46
C GLY A 462 -2.93 5.67 -27.65
N GLU A 463 -2.34 4.53 -28.00
CA GLU A 463 -1.51 4.38 -29.21
C GLU A 463 -2.33 3.67 -30.32
N ASP A 464 -2.12 4.08 -31.58
CA ASP A 464 -2.73 3.40 -32.74
C ASP A 464 -1.88 2.18 -33.12
N MET A 465 -2.32 1.03 -32.65
CA MET A 465 -1.59 -0.23 -32.85
C MET A 465 -1.64 -0.71 -34.31
N GLU A 466 -2.66 -0.31 -35.07
CA GLU A 466 -2.74 -0.62 -36.51
C GLU A 466 -1.69 0.19 -37.28
N GLU A 467 -1.49 1.45 -36.92
CA GLU A 467 -0.40 2.29 -37.46
C GLU A 467 0.97 1.65 -37.22
N ILE A 468 1.24 1.20 -35.98
CA ILE A 468 2.52 0.57 -35.65
C ILE A 468 2.73 -0.74 -36.43
N MET A 469 1.69 -1.56 -36.59
CA MET A 469 1.78 -2.79 -37.40
C MET A 469 2.07 -2.50 -38.88
N MET A 470 1.46 -1.47 -39.46
CA MET A 470 1.74 -1.04 -40.84
C MET A 470 3.18 -0.56 -41.00
N VAL A 471 3.70 0.20 -40.03
CA VAL A 471 5.10 0.66 -40.05
C VAL A 471 6.06 -0.53 -39.97
N ILE A 472 5.78 -1.53 -39.13
CA ILE A 472 6.58 -2.76 -39.05
C ILE A 472 6.55 -3.51 -40.38
N GLU A 473 5.38 -3.63 -40.99
CA GLU A 473 5.22 -4.27 -42.29
C GLU A 473 6.03 -3.55 -43.36
N GLU A 474 5.92 -2.22 -43.46
CA GLU A 474 6.69 -1.42 -44.42
C GLU A 474 8.22 -1.52 -44.25
N ILE A 475 8.70 -1.69 -43.01
CA ILE A 475 10.15 -1.76 -42.74
C ILE A 475 10.71 -3.16 -42.98
N LEU A 476 9.95 -4.20 -42.65
CA LEU A 476 10.43 -5.59 -42.67
C LEU A 476 10.03 -6.38 -43.91
N SER A 477 9.02 -5.94 -44.66
CA SER A 477 8.61 -6.58 -45.90
C SER A 477 9.65 -6.35 -47.01
N THR A 478 9.61 -7.21 -48.02
CA THR A 478 10.38 -7.02 -49.26
C THR A 478 9.65 -6.13 -50.28
N HIS A 479 8.40 -5.74 -49.98
CA HIS A 479 7.49 -5.01 -50.86
C HIS A 479 6.83 -3.87 -50.11
N SER A 480 6.85 -2.66 -50.67
CA SER A 480 6.21 -1.52 -50.01
C SER A 480 4.69 -1.65 -50.08
N LEU A 481 4.01 -1.36 -48.97
CA LEU A 481 2.54 -1.25 -48.93
C LEU A 481 2.03 -0.14 -49.86
N TYR A 482 2.94 0.73 -50.32
CA TYR A 482 2.68 1.88 -51.15
C TYR A 482 3.19 1.71 -52.60
N GLU A 483 3.51 0.49 -53.06
CA GLU A 483 3.96 0.23 -54.44
C GLU A 483 2.98 0.73 -55.53
N ASN A 484 1.70 0.92 -55.19
CA ASN A 484 0.67 1.46 -56.09
C ASN A 484 0.48 2.99 -56.01
N PHE A 485 1.38 3.73 -55.36
CA PHE A 485 1.37 5.19 -55.45
C PHE A 485 1.85 5.63 -56.83
N GLY A 486 0.92 6.21 -57.60
CA GLY A 486 1.13 6.58 -58.99
C GLY A 486 2.30 7.54 -59.17
N PHE A 487 3.24 7.11 -60.01
CA PHE A 487 3.98 8.01 -60.90
C PHE A 487 3.32 8.01 -62.27
#